data_AF-A0A966JB06-F1
#
_entry.id   AF-A0A966JB06-F1
#
_cell.length_a   1.000
_cell.length_b   1.000
_cell.length_c   1.000
_cell.angle_alpha   90.00
_cell.angle_beta   90.00
_cell.angle_gamma   90.00
#
_symmetry.space_group_name_H-M   'P 1'
#
loop_
_entity.id
_entity.type
_entity.pdbx_description
1 polymer ?
#
loop_
_entity_poly.entity_id
_entity_poly.type
_entity_poly.pdbx_seq_one_letter_code
_entity_poly.pdbx_strand_id
1 'polypeptide(L)'
;MTITRRALLGLGSNMGDRVEYLRAAVAAIPDVVAVSDAYETDPVGGVEQDPFLNVVVELDTARTPHELLEVCRERERDAERVRTIRWGPRTLDVDVLWVD
;
A
#
# COMPACT_ATOMS: atom_id res chain seq x y z
N MET A 1 -5.82 28.81 -3.17
CA MET A 1 -4.86 27.86 -3.77
C MET A 1 -4.67 26.74 -2.76
N THR A 2 -4.97 25.50 -3.15
CA THR A 2 -4.67 24.34 -2.30
C THR A 2 -3.20 24.00 -2.49
N ILE A 3 -2.43 23.97 -1.40
CA ILE A 3 -1.02 23.55 -1.45
C ILE A 3 -1.03 22.04 -1.53
N THR A 4 -0.49 21.49 -2.61
CA THR A 4 -0.23 20.06 -2.74
C THR A 4 1.23 19.76 -2.43
N ARG A 5 1.51 18.50 -2.11
CA ARG A 5 2.85 17.99 -1.77
C ARG A 5 3.02 16.61 -2.35
N ARG A 6 4.27 16.25 -2.63
CA ARG A 6 4.61 14.89 -3.06
C ARG A 6 4.50 13.94 -1.87
N ALA A 7 3.92 12.77 -2.10
CA ALA A 7 3.94 11.67 -1.15
C ALA A 7 4.19 10.35 -1.85
N LEU A 8 4.85 9.42 -1.16
CA LEU A 8 5.11 8.07 -1.65
C LEU A 8 4.45 7.06 -0.72
N LEU A 9 3.63 6.18 -1.29
CA LEU A 9 3.04 5.04 -0.60
C LEU A 9 3.70 3.74 -1.06
N GLY A 10 3.99 2.84 -0.12
CA GLY A 10 4.39 1.47 -0.40
C GLY A 10 3.19 0.55 -0.26
N LEU A 11 2.92 -0.29 -1.27
CA LEU A 11 1.85 -1.27 -1.22
C LEU A 11 2.44 -2.67 -1.40
N GLY A 12 1.95 -3.63 -0.61
CA GLY A 12 2.40 -5.02 -0.65
C GLY A 12 1.26 -6.02 -0.45
N SER A 13 1.27 -7.13 -1.18
CA SER A 13 0.30 -8.22 -1.02
C SER A 13 0.96 -9.59 -1.18
N ASN A 14 0.63 -10.53 -0.30
CA ASN A 14 1.09 -11.92 -0.42
C ASN A 14 -0.02 -12.97 -0.24
N MET A 15 -1.29 -12.57 -0.26
CA MET A 15 -2.42 -13.49 -0.16
C MET A 15 -3.40 -13.30 -1.31
N GLY A 16 -4.04 -14.39 -1.74
CA GLY A 16 -5.11 -14.34 -2.75
C GLY A 16 -4.64 -13.78 -4.09
N ASP A 17 -5.49 -13.00 -4.74
CA ASP A 17 -5.13 -12.31 -5.98
C ASP A 17 -4.35 -11.02 -5.68
N ARG A 18 -3.04 -11.19 -5.48
CA ARG A 18 -2.10 -10.12 -5.12
C ARG A 18 -2.15 -8.96 -6.12
N VAL A 19 -2.32 -9.24 -7.41
CA VAL A 19 -2.38 -8.21 -8.46
C VAL A 19 -3.66 -7.41 -8.34
N GLU A 20 -4.80 -8.08 -8.13
CA GLU A 20 -6.08 -7.39 -7.98
C GLU A 20 -6.13 -6.53 -6.72
N TYR A 21 -5.59 -7.01 -5.58
CA TYR A 21 -5.50 -6.20 -4.36
C TYR A 21 -4.71 -4.90 -4.58
N LEU A 22 -3.56 -4.98 -5.25
CA LEU A 22 -2.76 -3.80 -5.58
C LEU A 22 -3.51 -2.87 -6.56
N ARG A 23 -4.11 -3.41 -7.62
CA ARG A 23 -4.86 -2.62 -8.62
C ARG A 23 -6.05 -1.89 -8.00
N ALA A 24 -6.86 -2.60 -7.21
CA ALA A 24 -8.02 -2.02 -6.54
C ALA A 24 -7.61 -0.91 -5.56
N ALA A 25 -6.55 -1.13 -4.79
CA ALA A 25 -6.03 -0.13 -3.86
C ALA A 25 -5.55 1.15 -4.55
N VAL A 26 -4.79 1.02 -5.65
CA VAL A 26 -4.33 2.18 -6.44
C VAL A 26 -5.50 2.90 -7.11
N ALA A 27 -6.44 2.16 -7.71
CA ALA A 27 -7.60 2.75 -8.40
C ALA A 27 -8.50 3.57 -7.46
N ALA A 28 -8.50 3.27 -6.16
CA ALA A 28 -9.26 4.00 -5.14
C ALA A 28 -8.57 5.29 -4.66
N ILE A 29 -7.36 5.62 -5.15
CA ILE A 29 -6.62 6.84 -4.79
C ILE A 29 -6.68 7.82 -5.96
N PRO A 30 -7.36 8.98 -5.83
CA PRO A 30 -7.66 9.85 -6.99
C PRO A 30 -6.49 10.71 -7.47
N ASP A 31 -5.43 10.83 -6.68
CA ASP A 31 -4.31 11.75 -6.86
C ASP A 31 -2.98 11.02 -7.15
N VAL A 32 -3.08 9.82 -7.72
CA VAL A 32 -1.94 9.04 -8.21
C VAL A 32 -1.33 9.71 -9.43
N VAL A 33 -0.02 9.93 -9.39
CA VAL A 33 0.78 10.49 -10.49
C VAL A 33 1.54 9.40 -11.22
N ALA A 34 2.09 8.43 -10.48
CA ALA A 34 2.85 7.32 -11.04
C ALA A 34 2.78 6.08 -10.14
N VAL A 35 3.03 4.92 -10.75
CA VAL A 35 3.17 3.62 -10.06
C VAL A 35 4.44 2.97 -10.60
N SER A 36 5.26 2.40 -9.71
CA SER A 36 6.44 1.64 -10.11
C SER A 36 6.07 0.34 -10.83
N ASP A 37 7.06 -0.34 -11.40
CA ASP A 37 6.91 -1.76 -11.71
C ASP A 37 6.59 -2.56 -10.44
N ALA A 38 5.95 -3.72 -10.62
CA ALA A 38 5.66 -4.66 -9.54
C ALA A 38 6.83 -5.63 -9.36
N TYR A 39 7.26 -5.81 -8.12
CA TYR A 39 8.37 -6.68 -7.76
C TYR A 39 7.92 -7.79 -6.82
N GLU A 40 8.24 -9.03 -7.16
CA GLU A 40 8.08 -10.15 -6.24
C GLU A 40 9.31 -10.25 -5.33
N THR A 41 9.11 -10.31 -4.02
CA THR A 41 10.19 -10.31 -3.02
C THR A 41 9.93 -11.34 -1.92
N ASP A 42 11.00 -11.95 -1.43
CA ASP A 42 10.93 -12.85 -0.28
C ASP A 42 10.40 -12.13 0.98
N PRO A 43 9.60 -12.81 1.81
CA PRO A 43 9.07 -12.23 3.04
C PRO A 43 10.18 -12.00 4.08
N VAL A 44 10.05 -10.90 4.82
CA VAL A 44 10.93 -10.56 5.96
C VAL A 44 10.17 -10.75 7.26
N GLY A 45 10.85 -11.22 8.31
CA GLY A 45 10.26 -11.36 9.66
C GLY A 45 10.16 -12.79 10.18
N GLY A 46 10.73 -13.78 9.48
CA GLY A 46 10.92 -15.14 10.00
C GLY A 46 9.65 -15.98 10.14
N VAL A 47 8.51 -15.51 9.60
CA VAL A 47 7.29 -16.29 9.44
C VAL A 47 7.27 -16.86 8.03
N GLU A 48 7.19 -18.18 7.91
CA GLU A 48 7.04 -18.87 6.62
C GLU A 48 5.71 -18.47 5.97
N GLN A 49 5.80 -17.93 4.75
CA GLN A 49 4.67 -17.38 3.99
C GLN A 49 5.07 -17.19 2.52
N ASP A 50 4.08 -16.95 1.67
CA ASP A 50 4.30 -16.69 0.26
C ASP A 50 5.04 -15.36 0.02
N PRO A 51 5.77 -15.23 -1.11
CA PRO A 51 6.39 -13.98 -1.53
C PRO A 51 5.38 -12.84 -1.69
N PHE A 52 5.84 -11.64 -1.38
CA PHE A 52 5.07 -10.41 -1.59
C PHE A 52 5.22 -9.91 -3.00
N LEU A 53 4.13 -9.43 -3.60
CA LEU A 53 4.17 -8.51 -4.72
C LEU A 53 4.11 -7.09 -4.17
N ASN A 54 5.08 -6.24 -4.53
CA ASN A 54 5.20 -4.88 -4.02
C ASN A 54 5.27 -3.84 -5.13
N VAL A 55 4.69 -2.66 -4.87
CA VAL A 55 4.78 -1.46 -5.71
C VAL A 55 4.96 -0.21 -4.86
N VAL A 56 5.51 0.84 -5.46
CA VAL A 56 5.51 2.20 -4.91
C VAL A 56 4.57 3.08 -5.74
N VAL A 57 3.76 3.88 -5.06
CA VAL A 57 2.80 4.79 -5.67
C VAL A 57 3.18 6.22 -5.31
N GLU A 58 3.32 7.07 -6.31
CA GLU A 58 3.58 8.49 -6.14
C GLU A 58 2.28 9.29 -6.24
N LEU A 59 2.08 10.20 -5.28
CA LEU A 59 0.92 11.09 -5.19
C LEU A 59 1.35 12.56 -5.28
N ASP A 60 0.48 13.38 -5.86
CA ASP A 60 0.48 14.85 -5.70
C ASP A 60 -0.78 15.24 -4.92
N THR A 61 -0.63 15.38 -3.60
CA THR A 61 -1.77 15.35 -2.67
C THR A 61 -1.87 16.61 -1.83
N ALA A 62 -3.10 17.03 -1.55
CA ALA A 62 -3.37 18.05 -0.53
C ALA A 62 -3.44 17.45 0.90
N ARG A 63 -3.51 16.12 1.02
CA ARG A 63 -3.69 15.40 2.30
C ARG A 63 -2.46 15.51 3.20
N THR A 64 -2.70 15.78 4.47
CA THR A 64 -1.71 15.74 5.54
C THR A 64 -1.18 14.31 5.76
N PRO A 65 -0.03 14.12 6.41
CA PRO A 65 0.48 12.79 6.74
C PRO A 65 -0.52 11.90 7.52
N HIS A 66 -1.33 12.49 8.40
CA HIS A 66 -2.36 11.75 9.13
C HIS A 66 -3.52 11.32 8.23
N GLU A 67 -3.95 12.18 7.31
CA GLU A 67 -4.98 11.82 6.31
C GLU A 67 -4.47 10.73 5.35
N LEU A 68 -3.19 10.74 4.99
CA LEU A 68 -2.56 9.66 4.22
C LEU A 68 -2.57 8.34 4.99
N LEU A 69 -2.30 8.37 6.29
CA LEU A 69 -2.38 7.16 7.12
C LEU A 69 -3.82 6.60 7.17
N GLU A 70 -4.85 7.46 7.19
CA GLU A 70 -6.23 7.00 7.10
C GLU A 70 -6.55 6.40 5.73
N VAL A 71 -6.05 6.99 4.64
CA VAL A 71 -6.14 6.38 3.29
C VAL A 71 -5.50 4.99 3.28
N CYS A 72 -4.30 4.82 3.85
CA CYS A 72 -3.65 3.51 3.95
C CYS A 72 -4.54 2.50 4.68
N ARG A 73 -5.04 2.87 5.87
CA ARG A 73 -5.91 2.01 6.69
C ARG A 73 -7.22 1.68 5.99
N GLU A 74 -7.79 2.62 5.24
CA GLU A 74 -8.99 2.39 4.42
C GLU A 74 -8.72 1.33 3.36
N ARG A 75 -7.65 1.46 2.58
CA ARG A 75 -7.31 0.48 1.53
C ARG A 75 -7.09 -0.92 2.11
N GLU A 76 -6.45 -1.03 3.26
CA GLU A 76 -6.31 -2.31 3.96
C GLU A 76 -7.65 -2.90 4.42
N ARG A 77 -8.58 -2.07 4.89
CA ARG A 77 -9.92 -2.53 5.27
C ARG A 77 -10.72 -2.97 4.06
N ASP A 78 -10.64 -2.23 2.95
CA ASP A 78 -11.29 -2.56 1.69
C ASP A 78 -10.77 -3.90 1.13
N ALA A 79 -9.49 -4.22 1.39
CA ALA A 79 -8.87 -5.49 1.08
C ALA A 79 -9.05 -6.57 2.17
N GLU A 80 -9.90 -6.33 3.18
CA GLU A 80 -10.20 -7.27 4.27
C GLU A 80 -8.95 -7.75 5.05
N ARG A 81 -7.96 -6.87 5.25
CA ARG A 81 -6.74 -7.21 6.00
C ARG A 81 -7.05 -7.66 7.43
N VAL A 82 -6.62 -8.87 7.80
CA VAL A 82 -6.70 -9.41 9.17
C VAL A 82 -5.31 -9.51 9.80
N ARG A 83 -5.20 -9.14 11.08
CA ARG A 83 -3.94 -9.16 11.86
C ARG A 83 -3.94 -10.28 12.89
N THR A 84 -3.72 -11.52 12.45
CA THR A 84 -3.68 -12.72 13.33
C THR A 84 -2.27 -13.03 13.85
N ILE A 85 -1.27 -12.97 12.98
CA ILE A 85 0.13 -13.30 13.29
C ILE A 85 0.98 -12.05 13.05
N ARG A 86 1.80 -11.68 14.04
CA ARG A 86 2.78 -10.61 13.88
C ARG A 86 3.71 -10.95 12.70
N TRP A 87 3.78 -10.05 11.72
CA TRP A 87 4.54 -10.25 10.46
C TRP A 87 4.08 -11.43 9.58
N GLY A 88 2.88 -11.98 9.81
CA GLY A 88 2.33 -13.04 8.95
C GLY A 88 1.88 -12.56 7.56
N PRO A 89 1.10 -13.37 6.85
CA PRO A 89 0.51 -12.98 5.56
C PRO A 89 -0.46 -11.78 5.66
N ARG A 90 -0.70 -11.08 4.55
CA ARG A 90 -1.83 -10.15 4.37
C ARG A 90 -2.29 -10.04 2.92
N THR A 91 -3.59 -9.80 2.78
CA THR A 91 -4.24 -9.40 1.52
C THR A 91 -3.67 -8.09 0.98
N LEU A 92 -3.46 -7.10 1.85
CA LEU A 92 -2.83 -5.83 1.50
C LEU A 92 -2.13 -5.22 2.71
N ASP A 93 -0.99 -4.59 2.49
CA ASP A 93 -0.28 -3.68 3.39
C ASP A 93 -0.11 -2.35 2.65
N VAL A 94 -0.39 -1.23 3.32
CA VAL A 94 -0.19 0.11 2.72
C VAL A 94 0.53 1.00 3.71
N ASP A 95 1.70 1.48 3.33
CA ASP A 95 2.57 2.29 4.18
C ASP A 95 2.81 3.67 3.58
N VAL A 96 2.88 4.69 4.44
CA VAL A 96 3.41 6.00 4.05
C VAL A 96 4.93 5.93 4.13
N LEU A 97 5.61 6.04 2.99
CA LEU A 97 7.07 5.99 2.91
C LEU A 97 7.71 7.38 3.02
N TRP A 98 7.06 8.38 2.42
CA TRP A 98 7.59 9.74 2.33
C TRP A 98 6.47 10.76 2.15
N VAL A 99 6.65 11.95 2.74
CA VAL A 99 5.83 13.15 2.51
C VAL A 99 6.77 14.36 2.55
N ASP A 100 6.67 15.23 1.54
CA ASP A 100 7.38 16.52 1.51
C ASP A 100 6.88 17.53 2.56
#